data_AF-A0A929HXE1-F1
#
_entry.id   AF-A0A929HXE1-F1
#
_cell.length_a   1.000
_cell.length_b   1.000
_cell.length_c   1.000
_cell.angle_alpha   90.00
_cell.angle_beta   90.00
_cell.angle_gamma   90.00
#
_symmetry.space_group_name_H-M   'P 1'
#
loop_
_entity.id
_entity.type
_entity.pdbx_description
1 polymer ?
#
loop_
_entity_poly.entity_id
_entity_poly.type
_entity_poly.pdbx_seq_one_letter_code
_entity_poly.pdbx_strand_id
1 'polypeptide(L)'
;MANRMKIILALSFFAFFLAGCAEKNVEEDPRLSSPKATYDLWLDASLRGDLPASLDFVTKESKKFVDLQAKNRDVFMQRLVKNAKEFKKFEIVDTKIKKDRAVVLTRGPKGATIAVPFKKDPDGWKVDLLAMFTM
;
A
#
# COMPACT_ATOMS: atom_id res chain seq x y z
N MET A 1 41.65 -38.49 31.04
CA MET A 1 42.43 -37.39 30.42
C MET A 1 41.46 -36.43 29.77
N ALA A 2 41.43 -35.20 30.25
CA ALA A 2 40.59 -34.12 29.76
C ALA A 2 41.31 -33.40 28.62
N ASN A 3 40.58 -32.95 27.61
CA ASN A 3 40.86 -31.63 27.04
C ASN A 3 39.59 -31.00 26.48
N ARG A 4 39.01 -30.09 27.26
CA ARG A 4 38.03 -29.09 26.82
C ARG A 4 38.83 -27.85 26.44
N MET A 5 38.67 -27.33 25.24
CA MET A 5 39.22 -26.02 24.88
C MET A 5 38.06 -25.01 24.80
N LYS A 6 38.10 -24.05 25.73
CA LYS A 6 37.26 -22.85 25.80
C LYS A 6 37.88 -21.78 24.92
N ILE A 7 37.07 -21.00 24.20
CA ILE A 7 37.36 -19.60 23.90
C ILE A 7 36.14 -18.79 24.30
N ILE A 8 36.41 -17.78 25.13
CA ILE A 8 35.51 -16.88 25.81
C ILE A 8 35.75 -15.48 25.22
N LEU A 9 34.69 -14.67 25.17
CA LEU A 9 34.63 -13.20 25.09
C LEU A 9 35.04 -12.48 23.80
N ALA A 10 34.10 -11.68 23.28
CA ALA A 10 34.26 -10.22 23.29
C ALA A 10 32.88 -9.54 23.26
N LEU A 11 32.50 -8.98 24.41
CA LEU A 11 31.54 -7.88 24.49
C LEU A 11 32.10 -6.69 23.72
N SER A 12 31.29 -6.04 22.90
CA SER A 12 31.57 -4.68 22.43
C SER A 12 30.29 -3.86 22.55
N PHE A 13 30.24 -3.17 23.69
CA PHE A 13 29.63 -1.88 23.92
C PHE A 13 29.22 -1.11 22.64
N PHE A 14 27.91 -0.91 22.46
CA PHE A 14 27.40 0.29 21.81
C PHE A 14 26.17 0.76 22.59
N ALA A 15 26.44 1.47 23.69
CA ALA A 15 25.46 2.33 24.33
C ALA A 15 26.03 3.75 24.27
N PHE A 16 25.63 4.52 23.26
CA PHE A 16 25.65 5.97 23.35
C PHE A 16 24.45 6.54 22.59
N PHE A 17 23.44 6.91 23.38
CA PHE A 17 22.60 8.10 23.23
C PHE A 17 22.04 8.42 21.83
N LEU A 18 20.85 7.88 21.54
CA LEU A 18 19.76 8.66 20.96
C LEU A 18 18.44 8.25 21.63
N ALA A 19 18.20 8.78 22.83
CA ALA A 19 16.84 9.06 23.26
C ALA A 19 16.29 10.19 22.37
N GLY A 20 15.64 9.83 21.27
CA GLY A 20 15.08 10.78 20.32
C GLY A 20 14.33 10.04 19.22
N CYS A 21 13.00 10.09 19.30
CA CYS A 21 12.04 9.41 18.43
C CYS A 21 12.09 7.87 18.53
N ALA A 22 11.18 7.33 19.35
CA ALA A 22 10.66 6.00 19.09
C ALA A 22 10.06 6.00 17.68
N GLU A 23 10.87 5.67 16.67
CA GLU A 23 10.34 5.05 15.46
C GLU A 23 9.59 3.84 15.99
N LYS A 24 8.26 3.96 16.04
CA LYS A 24 7.41 2.78 16.06
C LYS A 24 7.97 1.92 14.94
N ASN A 25 8.55 0.77 15.28
CA ASN A 25 8.71 -0.31 14.34
C ASN A 25 7.29 -0.66 13.91
N VAL A 26 6.77 0.11 12.95
CA VAL A 26 5.61 -0.25 12.19
C VAL A 26 6.11 -1.42 11.39
N GLU A 27 5.80 -2.61 11.87
CA GLU A 27 6.05 -3.84 11.13
C GLU A 27 5.33 -3.67 9.79
N GLU A 28 6.09 -3.37 8.73
CA GLU A 28 5.53 -3.21 7.38
C GLU A 28 4.75 -4.49 7.09
N ASP A 29 3.45 -4.37 6.82
CA ASP A 29 2.64 -5.54 6.46
C ASP A 29 3.28 -6.13 5.19
N PRO A 30 3.79 -7.38 5.23
CA PRO A 30 4.52 -7.94 4.10
C PRO A 30 3.66 -8.00 2.82
N ARG A 31 2.32 -7.96 2.97
CA ARG A 31 1.35 -7.87 1.86
C ARG A 31 1.39 -6.51 1.14
N LEU A 32 1.92 -5.47 1.78
CA LEU A 32 2.03 -4.09 1.27
C LEU A 32 3.45 -3.72 0.84
N SER A 33 4.31 -4.73 0.68
CA SER A 33 5.74 -4.59 0.33
C SER A 33 5.99 -3.96 -1.06
N SER A 34 4.99 -3.97 -1.95
CA SER A 34 5.09 -3.34 -3.28
C SER A 34 3.78 -2.71 -3.76
N PRO A 35 3.82 -1.67 -4.62
CA PRO A 35 2.61 -1.07 -5.21
C PRO A 35 1.74 -2.08 -5.96
N LYS A 36 2.36 -3.04 -6.64
CA LYS A 36 1.64 -4.11 -7.34
C LYS A 36 0.89 -5.02 -6.37
N ALA A 37 1.53 -5.48 -5.30
CA ALA A 37 0.86 -6.32 -4.30
C ALA A 37 -0.31 -5.57 -3.64
N THR A 38 -0.10 -4.30 -3.27
CA THR A 38 -1.18 -3.45 -2.77
C THR A 38 -2.31 -3.28 -3.79
N TYR A 39 -1.99 -3.09 -5.08
CA TYR A 39 -2.99 -3.00 -6.15
C TYR A 39 -3.86 -4.26 -6.21
N ASP A 40 -3.23 -5.44 -6.22
CA ASP A 40 -3.93 -6.72 -6.33
C ASP A 40 -4.89 -6.92 -5.14
N LEU A 41 -4.46 -6.58 -3.91
CA LEU A 41 -5.28 -6.67 -2.70
C LEU A 41 -6.42 -5.64 -2.66
N TRP A 42 -6.12 -4.39 -3.03
CA TRP A 42 -7.11 -3.33 -3.13
C TRP A 42 -8.20 -3.67 -4.15
N LEU A 43 -7.81 -4.16 -5.33
CA LEU A 43 -8.74 -4.55 -6.38
C LEU A 43 -9.60 -5.74 -5.96
N ASP A 44 -9.00 -6.75 -5.34
CA ASP A 44 -9.70 -7.93 -4.84
C ASP A 44 -10.75 -7.58 -3.77
N ALA A 45 -10.39 -6.74 -2.78
CA ALA A 45 -11.34 -6.25 -1.79
C ALA A 45 -12.47 -5.43 -2.43
N SER A 46 -12.14 -4.58 -3.41
CA SER A 46 -13.10 -3.77 -4.15
C SER A 46 -14.06 -4.62 -5.00
N LEU A 47 -13.57 -5.71 -5.61
CA LEU A 47 -14.37 -6.66 -6.40
C LEU A 47 -15.37 -7.44 -5.54
N ARG A 48 -15.00 -7.74 -4.28
CA ARG A 48 -15.92 -8.34 -3.30
C ARG A 48 -16.96 -7.36 -2.77
N GLY A 49 -16.85 -6.06 -3.09
CA GLY A 49 -17.71 -5.03 -2.53
C GLY A 49 -17.43 -4.71 -1.06
N ASP A 50 -16.27 -5.15 -0.53
CA ASP A 50 -15.87 -4.92 0.86
C ASP A 50 -15.17 -3.56 0.96
N LEU A 51 -15.96 -2.49 1.21
CA LEU A 51 -15.42 -1.14 1.31
C LEU A 51 -14.44 -0.97 2.46
N PRO A 52 -14.75 -1.42 3.70
CA PRO A 52 -13.78 -1.29 4.80
C PRO A 52 -12.44 -1.92 4.44
N ALA A 53 -12.43 -3.15 3.91
CA ALA A 53 -11.19 -3.80 3.50
C ALA A 53 -10.51 -3.08 2.33
N SER A 54 -11.27 -2.61 1.32
CA SER A 54 -10.70 -1.84 0.21
C SER A 54 -10.03 -0.56 0.68
N LEU A 55 -10.69 0.19 1.59
CA LEU A 55 -10.14 1.41 2.14
C LEU A 55 -8.87 1.16 2.93
N ASP A 56 -8.66 0.00 3.55
CA ASP A 56 -7.41 -0.30 4.27
C ASP A 56 -6.16 -0.30 3.39
N PHE A 57 -6.34 -0.42 2.07
CA PHE A 57 -5.26 -0.29 1.09
C PHE A 57 -5.10 1.13 0.53
N VAL A 58 -5.86 2.10 1.05
CA VAL A 58 -5.91 3.48 0.58
C VAL A 58 -5.26 4.41 1.61
N THR A 59 -4.59 5.47 1.14
CA THR A 59 -3.93 6.48 1.99
C THR A 59 -4.91 7.11 2.98
N LYS A 60 -4.41 7.53 4.14
CA LYS A 60 -5.24 8.16 5.18
C LYS A 60 -5.95 9.42 4.68
N GLU A 61 -5.31 10.22 3.84
CA GLU A 61 -5.90 11.40 3.23
C GLU A 61 -7.04 11.03 2.27
N SER A 62 -6.85 9.98 1.48
CA SER A 62 -7.89 9.48 0.58
C SER A 62 -9.06 8.87 1.33
N LYS A 63 -8.83 8.18 2.47
CA LYS A 63 -9.91 7.72 3.37
C LYS A 63 -10.76 8.91 3.84
N LYS A 64 -10.12 9.98 4.35
CA LYS A 64 -10.81 11.21 4.76
C LYS A 64 -11.59 11.85 3.62
N PHE A 65 -11.05 11.84 2.40
CA PHE A 65 -11.78 12.33 1.22
C PHE A 65 -13.05 11.52 0.95
N VAL A 66 -12.97 10.20 1.02
CA VAL A 66 -14.13 9.31 0.89
C VAL A 66 -15.14 9.54 2.02
N ASP A 67 -14.68 9.74 3.25
CA ASP A 67 -15.54 10.05 4.40
C ASP A 67 -16.19 11.44 4.30
N LEU A 68 -15.52 12.44 3.72
CA LEU A 68 -16.13 13.75 3.43
C LEU A 68 -17.16 13.65 2.31
N GLN A 69 -16.94 12.73 1.37
CA GLN A 69 -17.94 12.33 0.38
C GLN A 69 -19.02 11.41 0.96
N ALA A 70 -19.07 11.17 2.29
CA ALA A 70 -19.96 10.15 2.88
C ALA A 70 -21.46 10.37 2.65
N LYS A 71 -21.92 11.59 2.37
CA LYS A 71 -23.31 11.82 1.89
C LYS A 71 -23.60 11.10 0.56
N ASN A 72 -22.55 10.74 -0.18
CA ASN A 72 -22.53 10.00 -1.43
C ASN A 72 -21.71 8.69 -1.31
N ARG A 73 -21.47 8.17 -0.10
CA ARG A 73 -20.63 6.97 0.12
C ARG A 73 -21.10 5.79 -0.74
N ASP A 74 -22.41 5.61 -0.84
CA ASP A 74 -23.03 4.54 -1.63
C ASP A 74 -22.86 4.75 -3.14
N VAL A 75 -22.89 6.00 -3.60
CA VAL A 75 -22.63 6.34 -5.02
C VAL A 75 -21.14 6.15 -5.34
N PHE A 76 -20.27 6.56 -4.43
CA PHE A 76 -18.84 6.29 -4.52
C PHE A 76 -18.58 4.77 -4.54
N MET A 77 -19.30 4.00 -3.72
CA MET A 77 -19.24 2.55 -3.69
C MET A 77 -19.67 1.89 -4.98
N GLN A 78 -20.83 2.30 -5.51
CA GLN A 78 -21.30 1.77 -6.78
C GLN A 78 -20.33 2.10 -7.90
N ARG A 79 -19.73 3.30 -7.90
CA ARG A 79 -18.68 3.67 -8.86
C ARG A 79 -17.42 2.84 -8.66
N LEU A 80 -16.96 2.64 -7.43
CA LEU A 80 -15.73 1.91 -7.14
C LEU A 80 -15.87 0.42 -7.46
N VAL A 81 -17.01 -0.21 -7.14
CA VAL A 81 -17.34 -1.60 -7.52
C VAL A 81 -17.55 -1.74 -9.03
N LYS A 82 -18.27 -0.81 -9.66
CA LYS A 82 -18.45 -0.79 -11.13
C LYS A 82 -17.10 -0.68 -11.83
N ASN A 83 -16.27 0.26 -11.39
CA ASN A 83 -14.93 0.46 -11.92
C ASN A 83 -14.05 -0.76 -11.62
N ALA A 84 -14.13 -1.38 -10.44
CA ALA A 84 -13.37 -2.59 -10.09
C ALA A 84 -13.69 -3.76 -11.04
N LYS A 85 -14.97 -3.99 -11.35
CA LYS A 85 -15.38 -5.00 -12.35
C LYS A 85 -14.82 -4.71 -13.74
N GLU A 86 -14.69 -3.43 -14.10
CA GLU A 86 -13.99 -3.03 -15.32
C GLU A 86 -12.49 -3.28 -15.20
N PHE A 87 -11.85 -2.92 -14.08
CA PHE A 87 -10.43 -3.13 -13.78
C PHE A 87 -10.01 -4.59 -13.77
N LYS A 88 -10.91 -5.56 -13.47
CA LYS A 88 -10.59 -7.00 -13.63
C LYS A 88 -10.21 -7.36 -15.06
N LYS A 89 -10.67 -6.57 -16.04
CA LYS A 89 -10.31 -6.75 -17.45
C LYS A 89 -9.00 -6.06 -17.82
N PHE A 90 -8.36 -5.39 -16.86
CA PHE A 90 -7.12 -4.67 -17.05
C PHE A 90 -5.96 -5.52 -16.54
N GLU A 91 -4.90 -5.59 -17.34
CA GLU A 91 -3.64 -6.21 -16.96
C GLU A 91 -2.66 -5.14 -16.50
N ILE A 92 -1.83 -5.45 -15.51
CA ILE A 92 -0.72 -4.55 -15.14
C ILE A 92 0.33 -4.63 -16.25
N VAL A 93 0.65 -3.49 -16.86
CA VAL A 93 1.64 -3.41 -17.94
C VAL A 93 2.96 -2.80 -17.50
N ASP A 94 2.95 -1.95 -16.47
CA ASP A 94 4.15 -1.30 -15.95
C ASP A 94 3.94 -0.82 -14.51
N THR A 95 5.03 -0.64 -13.77
CA THR A 95 5.01 -0.04 -12.43
C THR A 95 6.23 0.86 -12.29
N LYS A 96 5.98 2.16 -12.13
CA LYS A 96 7.02 3.18 -11.97
C LYS A 96 7.09 3.60 -10.52
N ILE A 97 8.25 3.47 -9.88
CA ILE A 97 8.46 3.84 -8.48
C ILE A 97 9.46 5.01 -8.43
N LYS A 98 9.12 6.04 -7.66
CA LYS A 98 9.98 7.21 -7.40
C LYS A 98 9.88 7.58 -5.91
N LYS A 99 10.89 7.17 -5.14
CA LYS A 99 10.97 7.37 -3.68
C LYS A 99 9.71 6.81 -2.98
N ASP A 100 8.90 7.70 -2.43
CA ASP A 100 7.67 7.44 -1.67
C ASP A 100 6.41 7.47 -2.54
N ARG A 101 6.56 7.56 -3.87
CA ARG A 101 5.45 7.59 -4.83
C ARG A 101 5.61 6.47 -5.85
N ALA A 102 4.50 5.92 -6.31
CA ALA A 102 4.51 4.99 -7.42
C ALA A 102 3.27 5.15 -8.30
N VAL A 103 3.34 4.62 -9.51
CA VAL A 103 2.22 4.52 -10.44
C VAL A 103 2.19 3.12 -11.01
N VAL A 104 1.08 2.41 -10.83
CA VAL A 104 0.81 1.15 -11.53
C VAL A 104 0.01 1.50 -12.78
N LEU A 105 0.56 1.17 -13.95
CA LEU A 105 -0.12 1.34 -15.22
C LEU A 105 -0.83 0.04 -15.56
N THR A 106 -2.13 0.12 -15.80
CA THR A 106 -2.94 -1.02 -16.22
C THR A 106 -3.53 -0.77 -17.61
N ARG A 107 -3.60 -1.81 -18.44
CA ARG A 107 -4.17 -1.75 -19.79
C ARG A 107 -5.42 -2.61 -19.86
N GLY A 108 -6.52 -2.01 -20.25
CA GLY A 108 -7.81 -2.66 -20.39
C GLY A 108 -8.17 -3.02 -21.83
N PRO A 109 -9.39 -3.53 -22.03
CA PRO A 109 -9.92 -3.84 -23.34
C PRO A 109 -9.90 -2.60 -24.24
N LYS A 110 -9.60 -2.79 -25.54
CA LYS A 110 -9.49 -1.72 -26.54
C LYS A 110 -8.32 -0.75 -26.30
N GLY A 111 -7.32 -1.12 -25.50
CA GLY A 111 -6.09 -0.36 -25.30
C GLY A 111 -6.19 0.82 -24.33
N ALA A 112 -7.33 0.95 -23.63
CA ALA A 112 -7.48 1.95 -22.58
C ALA A 112 -6.41 1.74 -21.50
N THR A 113 -5.70 2.79 -21.10
CA THR A 113 -4.68 2.70 -20.05
C THR A 113 -5.12 3.53 -18.86
N ILE A 114 -5.01 2.97 -17.66
CA ILE A 114 -5.31 3.67 -16.41
C ILE A 114 -4.04 3.70 -15.56
N ALA A 115 -3.73 4.89 -15.06
CA ALA A 115 -2.65 5.11 -14.11
C ALA A 115 -3.24 5.13 -12.70
N VAL A 116 -2.82 4.18 -11.86
CA VAL A 116 -3.23 4.12 -10.46
C VAL A 116 -2.08 4.62 -9.60
N PRO A 117 -2.20 5.80 -8.97
CA PRO A 117 -1.14 6.36 -8.14
C PRO A 117 -1.11 5.72 -6.75
N PHE A 118 0.10 5.62 -6.21
CA PHE A 118 0.41 5.07 -4.90
C PHE A 118 1.33 6.00 -4.12
N LYS A 119 1.24 5.91 -2.80
CA LYS A 119 2.13 6.57 -1.84
C LYS A 119 2.64 5.54 -0.83
N LYS A 120 3.89 5.66 -0.39
CA LYS A 120 4.45 4.85 0.69
C LYS A 120 4.07 5.50 2.03
N ASP A 121 3.21 4.84 2.79
CA ASP A 121 2.88 5.17 4.17
C ASP A 121 3.76 4.32 5.12
N PRO A 122 3.83 4.63 6.44
CA PRO A 122 4.61 3.83 7.39
C PRO A 122 4.25 2.35 7.39
N ASP A 123 2.97 2.03 7.16
CA ASP A 123 2.47 0.65 7.15
C ASP A 123 2.70 -0.07 5.80
N GLY A 124 3.27 0.61 4.80
CA GLY A 124 3.52 0.09 3.46
C GLY A 124 2.90 0.92 2.34
N TRP A 125 2.91 0.38 1.11
CA TRP A 125 2.32 1.07 -0.05
C TRP A 125 0.80 1.13 0.02
N LYS A 126 0.22 2.29 -0.31
CA LYS A 126 -1.22 2.56 -0.32
C LYS A 126 -1.64 3.30 -1.59
N VAL A 127 -2.88 3.08 -2.03
CA VAL A 127 -3.50 3.76 -3.17
C VAL A 127 -3.82 5.22 -2.82
N ASP A 128 -3.47 6.14 -3.71
CA ASP A 128 -3.74 7.57 -3.57
C ASP A 128 -4.93 7.99 -4.44
N LEU A 129 -6.16 7.74 -3.95
CA LEU A 129 -7.38 8.07 -4.68
C LEU A 129 -7.51 9.57 -4.95
N LEU A 130 -7.01 10.44 -4.07
CA LEU A 130 -7.00 11.88 -4.29
C LEU A 130 -6.24 12.24 -5.56
N ALA A 131 -5.03 11.70 -5.74
CA ALA A 131 -4.27 11.89 -6.97
C ALA A 131 -4.98 11.28 -8.19
N MET A 132 -5.75 10.21 -8.02
CA MET A 132 -6.50 9.58 -9.10
C MET A 132 -7.66 10.44 -9.62
N PHE A 133 -8.27 11.27 -8.77
CA PHE A 133 -9.41 12.14 -9.13
C PHE A 133 -9.02 13.58 -9.51
N THR A 134 -7.75 13.96 -9.34
CA THR A 134 -7.23 15.29 -9.70
C THR A 134 -6.35 15.30 -10.97
N MET A 135 -6.15 14.13 -11.58
CA MET A 135 -5.51 13.96 -12.90
C MET A 135 -6.54 14.06 -14.03
#